data_AF-A0A7G8WGT5-F1
#
_entry.id   AF-A0A7G8WGT5-F1
#
_cell.length_a   1.000
_cell.length_b   1.000
_cell.length_c   1.000
_cell.angle_alpha   90.00
_cell.angle_beta   90.00
_cell.angle_gamma   90.00
#
_symmetry.space_group_name_H-M   'P 1'
#
loop_
_entity.id
_entity.type
_entity.pdbx_description
1 polymer ?
#
loop_
_entity_poly.entity_id
_entity_poly.type
_entity_poly.pdbx_seq_one_letter_code
_entity_poly.pdbx_strand_id
1 'polypeptide(L)'
;MRTFEGTSPTVKRIYYFSAGVALGAVATRRTRRAKEAARAALAAKLTPSAIAADVADAIAELGNAVGSFAADIRQGAANRRATYRPMIDNMTGSIAMMAPDQVGPAHPLDAIVAGGPEVSAEPGRRSA
;
A
#
# COMPACT_ATOMS: atom_id res chain seq x y z
N MET A 1 -32.40 15.78 -7.75
CA MET A 1 -31.40 15.49 -8.80
C MET A 1 -30.20 14.85 -8.10
N ARG A 2 -30.09 13.52 -8.14
CA ARG A 2 -28.99 12.75 -7.50
C ARG A 2 -27.97 12.42 -8.58
N THR A 3 -26.69 12.71 -8.35
CA THR A 3 -25.53 11.98 -8.91
C THR A 3 -24.23 12.56 -8.35
N PHE A 4 -23.68 11.92 -7.32
CA PHE A 4 -22.23 11.73 -7.22
C PHE A 4 -22.02 10.30 -6.75
N GLU A 5 -21.74 9.47 -7.76
CA GLU A 5 -21.50 8.05 -7.67
C GLU A 5 -20.19 7.85 -6.90
N GLY A 6 -20.31 7.49 -5.61
CA GLY A 6 -19.19 7.04 -4.82
C GLY A 6 -18.67 5.74 -5.42
N THR A 7 -17.65 5.81 -6.29
CA THR A 7 -16.97 4.62 -6.79
C THR A 7 -16.51 3.79 -5.61
N SER A 8 -17.09 2.59 -5.46
CA SER A 8 -16.80 1.66 -4.36
C SER A 8 -15.27 1.53 -4.15
N PRO A 9 -14.77 1.58 -2.90
CA PRO A 9 -13.33 1.49 -2.61
C PRO A 9 -12.68 0.24 -3.21
N THR A 10 -13.44 -0.83 -3.43
CA THR A 10 -13.03 -2.04 -4.14
C THR A 10 -12.72 -1.79 -5.61
N VAL A 11 -13.52 -0.98 -6.30
CA VAL A 11 -13.34 -0.67 -7.73
C VAL A 11 -12.07 0.15 -7.95
N LYS A 12 -11.81 1.13 -7.07
CA LYS A 12 -10.56 1.92 -7.12
C LYS A 12 -9.32 1.03 -6.93
N ARG A 13 -9.38 0.07 -6.01
CA ARG A 13 -8.27 -0.88 -5.76
C ARG A 13 -7.99 -1.77 -6.97
N ILE A 14 -9.03 -2.37 -7.56
CA ILE A 14 -8.89 -3.23 -8.74
C ILE A 14 -8.35 -2.43 -9.94
N TYR A 15 -8.80 -1.18 -10.09
CA TYR A 15 -8.33 -0.28 -11.14
C TYR A 15 -6.82 -0.04 -11.07
N TYR A 16 -6.30 0.35 -9.90
CA TYR A 16 -4.85 0.60 -9.76
C TYR A 16 -4.02 -0.67 -9.89
N PHE A 17 -4.53 -1.80 -9.40
CA PHE A 17 -3.87 -3.09 -9.57
C PHE A 17 -3.77 -3.50 -11.04
N SER A 18 -4.87 -3.44 -11.77
CA SER A 18 -4.90 -3.81 -13.20
C SER A 18 -4.10 -2.84 -14.06
N ALA A 19 -4.10 -1.54 -13.76
CA ALA A 19 -3.26 -0.55 -14.40
C ALA A 19 -1.77 -0.86 -14.23
N GLY A 20 -1.34 -1.26 -13.03
CA GLY A 20 0.04 -1.68 -12.76
C GLY A 20 0.43 -2.94 -13.55
N VAL A 21 -0.45 -3.94 -13.59
CA VAL A 21 -0.22 -5.18 -14.38
C VAL A 21 -0.13 -4.87 -15.88
N ALA A 22 -1.03 -4.03 -16.40
CA ALA A 22 -1.03 -3.63 -17.80
C ALA A 22 0.25 -2.86 -18.17
N LEU A 23 0.69 -1.93 -17.32
CA LEU A 23 1.94 -1.19 -17.50
C LEU A 23 3.14 -2.14 -17.52
N GLY A 24 3.20 -3.08 -16.58
CA GLY A 24 4.25 -4.11 -16.53
C GLY A 24 4.28 -5.01 -17.77
N ALA A 25 3.11 -5.41 -18.28
CA ALA A 25 3.01 -6.20 -19.50
C ALA A 25 3.48 -5.41 -20.75
N VAL A 26 3.13 -4.12 -20.86
CA VAL A 26 3.59 -3.25 -21.95
C VAL A 26 5.10 -3.04 -21.88
N ALA A 27 5.65 -2.77 -20.69
CA ALA A 27 7.09 -2.65 -20.47
C ALA A 27 7.82 -3.94 -20.90
N THR A 28 7.28 -5.11 -20.55
CA THR A 28 7.85 -6.42 -20.92
C THR A 28 7.79 -6.70 -22.43
N ARG A 29 6.74 -6.24 -23.13
CA ARG A 29 6.66 -6.35 -24.59
C ARG A 29 7.68 -5.47 -25.29
N ARG A 30 7.95 -4.27 -24.76
CA ARG A 30 8.96 -3.36 -25.28
C ARG A 30 10.38 -3.94 -25.13
N THR A 31 10.68 -4.56 -23.99
CA THR A 31 11.97 -5.23 -23.78
C THR A 31 12.13 -6.48 -24.63
N ARG A 32 11.06 -7.24 -24.92
CA ARG A 32 11.11 -8.37 -25.87
C ARG A 32 11.47 -7.93 -27.29
N ARG A 33 10.84 -6.86 -27.80
CA ARG A 33 11.17 -6.31 -29.13
C ARG A 33 12.60 -5.78 -29.19
N ALA A 34 13.06 -5.12 -28.13
CA ALA A 34 14.45 -4.69 -28.00
C ALA A 34 15.43 -5.88 -27.92
N LYS A 35 15.05 -6.96 -27.23
CA LYS A 35 15.84 -8.20 -27.16
C LYS A 35 15.94 -8.94 -28.49
N GLU A 36 14.91 -8.92 -29.33
CA GLU A 36 14.97 -9.50 -30.68
C GLU A 36 15.92 -8.71 -31.59
N ALA A 37 15.88 -7.38 -31.54
CA ALA A 37 16.83 -6.52 -32.23
C ALA A 37 18.27 -6.68 -31.70
N ALA A 38 18.44 -6.83 -30.38
CA ALA A 38 19.74 -7.09 -29.76
C ALA A 38 20.27 -8.49 -30.10
N ARG A 39 19.42 -9.53 -30.13
CA ARG A 39 19.81 -10.89 -30.54
C ARG A 39 20.34 -10.94 -31.97
N ALA A 40 19.71 -10.20 -32.89
CA ALA A 40 20.16 -10.12 -34.27
C ALA A 40 21.54 -9.43 -34.39
N ALA A 41 21.82 -8.43 -33.55
CA ALA A 41 23.11 -7.76 -33.50
C ALA A 41 24.21 -8.55 -32.73
N LEU A 42 23.82 -9.36 -31.74
CA LEU A 42 24.72 -10.08 -30.83
C LEU A 42 25.07 -11.50 -31.29
N ALA A 43 24.33 -12.07 -32.25
CA ALA A 43 24.61 -13.38 -32.84
C ALA A 43 26.01 -13.48 -33.48
N ALA A 44 26.64 -12.35 -33.79
CA ALA A 44 27.98 -12.31 -34.38
C ALA A 44 29.14 -12.44 -33.35
N LYS A 45 28.91 -12.30 -32.03
CA LYS A 45 30.03 -12.11 -31.06
C LYS A 45 29.90 -12.71 -29.65
N LEU A 46 28.82 -13.42 -29.29
CA LEU A 46 28.64 -13.87 -27.90
C LEU A 46 29.08 -15.31 -27.63
N THR A 47 29.95 -15.50 -26.63
CA THR A 47 30.25 -16.80 -26.02
C THR A 47 29.15 -17.18 -25.01
N PRO A 48 28.80 -18.48 -24.86
CA PRO A 48 27.72 -18.93 -23.96
C PRO A 48 27.89 -18.50 -22.49
N SER A 49 29.13 -18.38 -22.01
CA SER A 49 29.45 -17.98 -20.64
C SER A 49 29.08 -16.52 -20.35
N ALA A 50 29.26 -15.61 -21.31
CA ALA A 50 28.94 -14.19 -21.12
C ALA A 50 27.42 -13.96 -21.00
N ILE A 51 26.62 -14.74 -21.75
CA ILE A 51 25.15 -14.68 -21.67
C ILE A 51 24.66 -15.17 -20.31
N ALA A 52 25.24 -16.25 -19.79
CA ALA A 52 24.87 -16.80 -18.50
C ALA A 52 25.14 -15.80 -17.34
N ALA A 53 26.26 -15.09 -17.39
CA ALA A 53 26.61 -14.07 -16.40
C ALA A 53 25.61 -12.88 -16.43
N ASP A 54 25.30 -12.35 -17.61
CA ASP A 54 24.34 -11.24 -17.78
C ASP A 54 22.92 -11.63 -17.32
N VAL A 55 22.49 -12.87 -17.60
CA VAL A 55 21.20 -13.37 -17.11
C VAL A 55 21.20 -13.54 -15.59
N ALA A 56 22.29 -14.06 -15.02
CA ALA A 56 22.39 -14.22 -13.56
C ALA A 56 22.36 -12.87 -12.84
N ASP A 57 23.06 -11.87 -13.38
CA ASP A 57 23.07 -10.51 -12.84
C ASP A 57 21.69 -9.86 -12.95
N ALA A 58 21.04 -9.97 -14.11
CA ALA A 58 19.67 -9.47 -14.30
C ALA A 58 18.65 -10.16 -13.36
N ILE A 59 18.81 -11.46 -13.07
CA ILE A 59 17.96 -12.17 -12.10
C ILE A 59 18.23 -11.66 -10.67
N ALA A 60 19.49 -11.42 -10.32
CA ALA A 60 19.86 -10.91 -9.01
C ALA A 60 19.32 -9.49 -8.78
N GLU A 61 19.47 -8.60 -9.77
CA GLU A 61 18.92 -7.24 -9.74
C GLU A 61 17.40 -7.25 -9.63
N LEU A 62 16.72 -8.11 -10.41
CA LEU A 62 15.27 -8.29 -10.31
C LEU A 62 14.86 -8.79 -8.92
N GLY A 63 15.59 -9.77 -8.37
CA GLY A 63 15.35 -10.29 -7.02
C GLY A 63 15.45 -9.20 -5.95
N ASN A 64 16.47 -8.35 -6.04
CA ASN A 64 16.65 -7.21 -5.15
C ASN A 64 15.51 -6.19 -5.28
N ALA A 65 15.12 -5.83 -6.51
CA ALA A 65 14.03 -4.90 -6.75
C ALA A 65 12.68 -5.42 -6.22
N VAL A 66 12.35 -6.69 -6.47
CA VAL A 66 11.13 -7.33 -5.96
C VAL A 66 11.17 -7.44 -4.44
N GLY A 67 12.32 -7.77 -3.85
CA GLY A 67 12.52 -7.83 -2.40
C GLY A 67 12.26 -6.47 -1.74
N SER A 68 12.83 -5.40 -2.29
CA SER A 68 12.61 -4.02 -1.82
C SER A 68 11.13 -3.65 -1.87
N PHE A 69 10.48 -3.90 -3.01
CA PHE A 69 9.05 -3.61 -3.16
C PHE A 69 8.17 -4.37 -2.15
N ALA A 70 8.49 -5.64 -1.87
CA ALA A 70 7.78 -6.42 -0.85
C ALA A 70 8.00 -5.88 0.57
N ALA A 71 9.16 -5.32 0.86
CA ALA A 71 9.41 -4.61 2.12
C ALA A 71 8.52 -3.35 2.23
N ASP A 72 8.42 -2.56 1.16
CA ASP A 72 7.59 -1.37 1.12
C ASP A 72 6.10 -1.68 1.30
N ILE A 73 5.59 -2.74 0.68
CA ILE A 73 4.19 -3.20 0.90
C ILE A 73 3.97 -3.57 2.36
N ARG A 74 4.89 -4.34 2.97
CA ARG A 74 4.76 -4.76 4.38
C ARG A 74 4.76 -3.54 5.30
N GLN A 75 5.63 -2.57 5.04
CA GLN A 75 5.69 -1.32 5.79
C GLN A 75 4.40 -0.50 5.62
N GLY A 76 3.90 -0.35 4.38
CA GLY A 76 2.63 0.31 4.12
C GLY A 76 1.44 -0.37 4.80
N ALA A 77 1.42 -1.70 4.84
CA ALA A 77 0.40 -2.48 5.55
C ALA A 77 0.49 -2.28 7.07
N ALA A 78 1.70 -2.22 7.65
CA ALA A 78 1.90 -1.93 9.06
C ALA A 78 1.43 -0.50 9.41
N ASN A 79 1.82 0.50 8.62
CA ASN A 79 1.40 1.89 8.80
C ASN A 79 -0.12 2.03 8.74
N ARG A 80 -0.76 1.33 7.79
CA ARG A 80 -2.23 1.34 7.67
C ARG A 80 -2.92 0.71 8.87
N ARG A 81 -2.42 -0.42 9.37
CA ARG A 81 -2.96 -1.08 10.57
C ARG A 81 -2.82 -0.20 11.81
N ALA A 82 -1.74 0.57 11.91
CA ALA A 82 -1.53 1.52 13.01
C ALA A 82 -2.59 2.63 13.05
N THR A 83 -3.26 2.91 11.94
CA THR A 83 -4.36 3.90 11.88
C THR A 83 -5.72 3.30 12.26
N TYR A 84 -5.81 2.00 12.54
CA TYR A 84 -7.10 1.36 12.84
C TYR A 84 -7.56 1.75 14.24
N ARG A 85 -8.87 1.99 14.39
CA ARG A 85 -9.48 2.36 15.66
C ARG A 85 -10.36 1.22 16.16
N PRO A 86 -10.36 0.92 17.47
CA PRO A 86 -11.31 -0.02 18.03
C PRO A 86 -12.72 0.58 17.98
N MET A 87 -13.68 -0.19 17.49
CA MET A 87 -15.11 0.14 17.53
C MET A 87 -15.90 -1.03 18.11
N ILE A 88 -16.98 -0.71 18.82
CA ILE A 88 -17.90 -1.71 19.36
C ILE A 88 -18.94 -2.01 18.28
N ASP A 89 -19.12 -3.29 17.95
CA ASP A 89 -20.26 -3.74 17.17
C ASP A 89 -21.50 -3.75 18.04
N ASN A 90 -22.47 -2.90 17.72
CA ASN A 90 -23.71 -2.74 18.48
C ASN A 90 -24.60 -3.99 18.46
N MET A 91 -24.42 -4.91 17.49
CA MET A 91 -25.20 -6.15 17.42
C MET A 91 -24.61 -7.27 18.28
N THR A 92 -23.29 -7.34 18.38
CA THR A 92 -22.59 -8.46 19.03
C THR A 92 -21.87 -8.08 20.33
N GLY A 93 -21.70 -6.79 20.59
CA GLY A 93 -20.89 -6.27 21.70
C GLY A 93 -19.38 -6.50 21.53
N SER A 94 -18.94 -7.02 20.38
CA SER A 94 -17.52 -7.33 20.13
C SER A 94 -16.73 -6.10 19.68
N ILE A 95 -15.42 -6.09 19.95
CA ILE A 95 -14.51 -5.01 19.51
C ILE A 95 -13.95 -5.38 18.15
N ALA A 96 -14.24 -4.56 17.14
CA ALA A 96 -13.69 -4.68 15.79
C ALA A 96 -12.72 -3.52 15.51
N MET A 97 -11.56 -3.83 14.94
CA MET A 97 -10.60 -2.82 14.49
C MET A 97 -11.02 -2.30 13.12
N MET A 98 -11.55 -1.08 13.06
CA MET A 98 -12.01 -0.48 11.80
C MET A 98 -10.94 0.42 11.18
N ALA A 99 -10.84 0.33 9.86
CA ALA A 99 -10.02 1.23 9.08
C ALA A 99 -10.65 2.64 9.05
N PRO A 100 -9.85 3.71 8.97
CA PRO A 100 -10.36 5.08 9.03
C PRO A 100 -11.30 5.45 7.87
N ASP A 101 -11.23 4.75 6.73
CA ASP A 101 -12.19 4.94 5.63
C ASP A 101 -13.56 4.27 5.87
N GLN A 102 -13.65 3.41 6.88
CA GLN A 102 -14.88 2.72 7.30
C GLN A 102 -15.58 3.44 8.46
N VAL A 103 -14.84 4.28 9.18
CA VAL A 103 -15.39 5.12 10.24
C VAL A 103 -15.76 6.46 9.60
N GLY A 104 -17.00 6.90 9.77
CA GLY A 104 -17.45 8.23 9.32
C GLY A 104 -16.57 9.35 9.91
N PRO A 105 -16.76 10.62 9.49
CA PRO A 105 -16.00 11.74 10.04
C PRO A 105 -16.04 11.69 11.57
N ALA A 106 -14.88 11.79 12.21
CA ALA A 106 -14.76 11.67 13.66
C ALA A 106 -15.74 12.63 14.32
N HIS A 107 -16.71 12.08 15.08
CA HIS A 107 -17.61 12.93 15.83
C HIS A 107 -16.84 13.47 17.04
N PRO A 108 -17.04 14.75 17.43
CA PRO A 108 -16.34 15.35 18.57
C PRO A 108 -16.46 14.54 19.87
N LEU A 109 -17.53 13.76 20.00
CA LEU A 109 -17.77 12.88 21.14
C LEU A 109 -16.80 11.68 21.20
N ASP A 110 -16.26 11.23 20.07
CA ASP A 110 -15.31 10.11 20.01
C ASP A 110 -13.92 10.50 20.54
N ALA A 111 -13.58 11.80 20.51
CA ALA A 111 -12.35 12.33 21.09
C ALA A 111 -12.37 12.31 22.62
N ILE A 112 -13.56 12.47 23.23
CA ILE A 112 -13.75 12.45 24.69
C ILE A 112 -13.53 11.04 25.26
N VAL A 113 -13.83 10.00 24.47
CA VAL A 113 -13.63 8.59 24.88
C VAL A 113 -12.19 8.12 24.68
N ALA A 114 -11.48 8.68 23.68
CA ALA A 114 -10.08 8.33 23.40
C ALA A 114 -9.07 9.05 24.33
N GLY A 115 -9.48 10.14 24.99
CA GLY A 115 -8.72 10.81 26.03
C GLY A 115 -9.30 10.48 27.40
N GLY A 116 -8.60 9.64 28.18
CA GLY A 116 -8.83 9.59 29.63
C GLY A 116 -8.77 11.00 30.24
N PRO A 117 -9.42 11.23 31.39
CA PRO A 117 -9.70 12.58 31.86
C PRO A 117 -8.43 13.39 31.95
N GLU A 118 -8.34 14.46 31.14
CA GLU A 118 -7.48 15.58 31.49
C GLU A 118 -8.04 16.13 32.80
N VAL A 119 -7.45 15.68 33.90
CA VAL A 119 -7.59 16.32 35.20
C VAL A 119 -7.06 17.73 35.03
N SER A 120 -7.96 18.65 34.70
CA SER A 120 -7.77 20.07 34.94
C SER A 120 -7.50 20.21 36.43
N ALA A 121 -6.21 20.34 36.77
CA ALA A 121 -5.78 20.74 38.09
C ALA A 121 -6.26 22.17 38.32
N GLU A 122 -7.46 22.32 38.88
CA GLU A 122 -7.96 23.59 39.38
C GLU A 122 -7.10 23.97 40.60
N PRO A 123 -6.31 25.06 40.55
CA PRO A 123 -5.53 25.47 41.69
C PRO A 123 -6.48 26.11 42.71
N GLY A 124 -6.61 25.45 43.85
CA GLY A 124 -7.53 25.81 44.93
C GLY A 124 -7.50 27.28 45.31
N ARG A 125 -8.67 27.93 45.23
CA ARG A 125 -8.96 29.14 46.00
C ARG A 125 -9.14 28.73 47.46
N ARG A 126 -8.09 28.92 48.27
CA ARG A 126 -8.24 28.97 49.72
C ARG A 126 -8.91 30.28 50.08
N SER A 127 -10.04 30.15 50.77
CA SER A 127 -10.69 31.20 51.55
C SER A 127 -9.69 31.79 52.55
N ALA A 128 -9.64 33.12 52.60
CA ALA A 128 -9.17 33.91 53.73
C ALA A 128 -10.15 35.09 53.88
#